data_AF-A0A7Y4C796-F1
#
_entry.id   AF-A0A7Y4C796-F1
#
_cell.length_a   1.000
_cell.length_b   1.000
_cell.length_c   1.000
_cell.angle_alpha   90.00
_cell.angle_beta   90.00
_cell.angle_gamma   90.00
#
_symmetry.space_group_name_H-M   'P 1'
#
loop_
_entity.id
_entity.type
_entity.pdbx_description
1 polymer ?
#
loop_
_entity_poly.entity_id
_entity_poly.type
_entity_poly.pdbx_seq_one_letter_code
_entity_poly.pdbx_strand_id
1 'polypeptide(L)'
;MNDDTLAPFVDALSSALIMMVLVSIFFMLQTATSLNSAAKQTSLNDFQENKYNPIVYHDVMRSNLDEHQFEYLVNFKLEQSFIDKIKSQLLDAKKIKITIYSRDDIKKSTVNLIRLLKYLQLPPHIKVETSMQPTTNVLSKVQWEID
;
A
#
# COMPACT_ATOMS: atom_id res chain seq x y z
N MET A 1 52.79 -14.17 -40.34
CA MET A 1 53.39 -13.49 -39.18
C MET A 1 52.73 -12.11 -39.07
N ASN A 2 51.53 -12.05 -38.45
CA ASN A 2 50.75 -10.84 -38.18
C ASN A 2 49.69 -11.04 -37.06
N ASP A 3 49.61 -12.23 -36.44
CA ASP A 3 48.62 -12.51 -35.38
C ASP A 3 49.11 -12.04 -34.00
N ASP A 4 50.41 -12.14 -33.71
CA ASP A 4 50.99 -11.69 -32.43
C ASP A 4 50.98 -10.17 -32.25
N THR A 5 50.90 -9.40 -33.35
CA THR A 5 50.78 -7.94 -33.33
C THR A 5 49.34 -7.46 -33.14
N LEU A 6 48.33 -8.31 -33.39
CA LEU A 6 46.91 -8.00 -33.16
C LEU A 6 46.42 -8.41 -31.77
N ALA A 7 47.05 -9.42 -31.14
CA ALA A 7 46.77 -9.85 -29.78
C ALA A 7 46.68 -8.70 -28.75
N PRO A 8 47.61 -7.72 -28.68
CA PRO A 8 47.50 -6.61 -27.75
C PRO A 8 46.33 -5.66 -28.06
N PHE A 9 45.90 -5.54 -29.31
CA PHE A 9 44.71 -4.75 -29.67
C PHE A 9 43.43 -5.44 -29.26
N VAL A 10 43.34 -6.77 -29.41
CA VAL A 10 42.17 -7.56 -28.97
C VAL A 10 42.05 -7.54 -27.45
N ASP A 11 43.17 -7.62 -26.73
CA ASP A 11 43.19 -7.58 -25.26
C ASP A 11 42.85 -6.17 -24.72
N ALA A 12 43.35 -5.12 -25.38
CA ALA A 12 42.96 -3.74 -25.10
C ALA A 12 41.47 -3.48 -25.41
N LEU A 13 40.93 -4.04 -26.49
CA LEU A 13 39.52 -3.90 -26.85
C LEU A 13 38.62 -4.65 -25.86
N SER A 14 39.01 -5.87 -25.48
CA SER A 14 38.30 -6.71 -24.50
C SER A 14 38.28 -6.05 -23.12
N SER A 15 39.42 -5.54 -22.65
CA SER A 15 39.50 -4.80 -21.38
C SER A 15 38.70 -3.50 -21.39
N ALA A 16 38.71 -2.74 -22.49
CA ALA A 16 37.87 -1.55 -22.65
C ALA A 16 36.38 -1.88 -22.63
N LEU A 17 35.98 -2.99 -23.27
CA LEU A 17 34.58 -3.44 -23.33
C LEU A 17 34.10 -3.90 -21.95
N ILE A 18 34.92 -4.66 -21.22
CA ILE A 18 34.65 -5.03 -19.82
C ILE A 18 34.49 -3.77 -18.95
N MET A 19 35.35 -2.77 -19.14
CA MET A 19 35.28 -1.52 -18.38
C MET A 19 33.99 -0.73 -18.67
N MET A 20 33.57 -0.64 -19.93
CA MET A 20 32.31 0.02 -20.30
C MET A 20 31.10 -0.69 -19.70
N VAL A 21 31.10 -2.02 -19.69
CA VAL A 21 30.00 -2.82 -19.09
C VAL A 21 29.93 -2.59 -17.59
N LEU A 22 31.08 -2.58 -16.90
CA LEU A 22 31.14 -2.30 -15.46
C LEU A 22 30.63 -0.90 -15.11
N VAL A 23 31.03 0.12 -15.88
CA VAL A 23 30.56 1.50 -15.71
C VAL A 23 29.05 1.59 -15.92
N SER A 24 28.52 0.88 -16.92
CA SER A 24 27.08 0.84 -17.21
C SER A 24 26.28 0.18 -16.09
N ILE A 25 26.77 -0.93 -15.52
CA ILE A 25 26.15 -1.59 -14.36
C ILE A 25 26.17 -0.68 -13.14
N PHE A 26 27.29 0.02 -12.91
CA PHE A 26 27.40 0.96 -11.80
C PHE A 26 26.40 2.12 -11.92
N PHE A 27 26.30 2.73 -13.11
CA PHE A 27 25.29 3.76 -13.36
C PHE A 27 23.85 3.24 -13.26
N MET A 28 23.60 2.00 -13.67
CA MET A 28 22.29 1.37 -13.53
C MET A 28 21.92 1.17 -12.05
N LEU A 29 22.85 0.69 -11.22
CA LEU A 29 22.66 0.56 -9.76
C LEU A 29 22.47 1.93 -9.10
N GLN A 30 23.23 2.94 -9.51
CA GLN A 30 23.06 4.30 -9.02
C GLN A 30 21.69 4.86 -9.41
N THR A 31 21.26 4.64 -10.66
CA THR A 31 19.94 5.07 -11.12
C THR A 31 18.82 4.34 -10.40
N ALA A 32 18.95 3.03 -10.17
CA ALA A 32 17.97 2.24 -9.42
C ALA A 32 17.87 2.69 -7.95
N THR A 33 19.00 3.00 -7.31
CA THR A 33 19.03 3.52 -5.93
C THR A 33 18.49 4.94 -5.85
N SER A 34 18.79 5.81 -6.82
CA SER A 34 18.22 7.15 -6.96
C SER A 34 16.72 7.10 -7.24
N LEU A 35 16.24 6.21 -8.12
CA LEU A 35 14.80 6.00 -8.37
C LEU A 35 14.09 5.49 -7.13
N ASN A 36 14.67 4.52 -6.41
CA ASN A 36 14.11 4.03 -5.15
C ASN A 36 14.06 5.13 -4.08
N SER A 37 15.11 5.96 -4.00
CA SER A 37 15.17 7.08 -3.07
C SER A 37 14.20 8.20 -3.46
N ALA A 38 14.07 8.50 -4.75
CA ALA A 38 13.12 9.46 -5.29
C ALA A 38 11.68 8.97 -5.12
N ALA A 39 11.37 7.70 -5.38
CA ALA A 39 10.05 7.12 -5.11
C ALA A 39 9.69 7.18 -3.63
N LYS A 40 10.66 6.91 -2.74
CA LYS A 40 10.49 7.12 -1.29
C LYS A 40 10.28 8.61 -0.96
N GLN A 41 11.02 9.52 -1.59
CA GLN A 41 10.89 10.97 -1.35
C GLN A 41 9.62 11.57 -1.95
N THR A 42 9.17 11.16 -3.13
CA THR A 42 7.86 11.53 -3.69
C THR A 42 6.74 11.03 -2.78
N SER A 43 6.86 9.81 -2.24
CA SER A 43 5.96 9.33 -1.18
C SER A 43 6.11 10.08 0.16
N LEU A 44 7.09 10.96 0.34
CA LEU A 44 7.25 11.79 1.54
C LEU A 44 6.94 13.28 1.28
N ASN A 45 7.09 13.77 0.06
CA ASN A 45 6.96 15.18 -0.31
C ASN A 45 5.56 15.55 -0.83
N ASP A 46 4.78 14.60 -1.36
CA ASP A 46 3.33 14.81 -1.61
C ASP A 46 2.53 15.00 -0.28
N PHE A 47 3.20 14.96 0.87
CA PHE A 47 2.63 15.08 2.21
C PHE A 47 2.98 16.40 2.93
N GLN A 48 3.64 17.37 2.27
CA GLN A 48 4.01 18.66 2.89
C GLN A 48 2.93 19.76 2.84
N GLU A 49 1.65 19.40 2.68
CA GLU A 49 0.55 20.25 3.11
C GLU A 49 -0.41 19.45 4.00
N ASN A 50 -0.06 19.29 5.28
CA ASN A 50 -0.96 19.56 6.41
C ASN A 50 -0.30 19.22 7.76
N LYS A 51 -0.47 20.15 8.71
CA LYS A 51 -0.02 20.12 10.12
C LYS A 51 0.06 18.72 10.76
N TYR A 52 1.23 18.44 11.36
CA TYR A 52 1.44 17.58 12.54
C TYR A 52 0.38 16.48 12.77
N ASN A 53 0.32 15.51 11.87
CA ASN A 53 -0.38 14.26 12.15
C ASN A 53 0.55 13.11 11.71
N PRO A 54 1.21 12.40 12.65
CA PRO A 54 2.18 11.34 12.31
C PRO A 54 1.52 10.08 11.72
N ILE A 55 0.21 10.12 11.47
CA ILE A 55 -0.57 9.02 10.92
C ILE A 55 -0.79 9.29 9.43
N VAL A 56 -0.02 8.60 8.58
CA VAL A 56 -0.24 8.60 7.14
C VAL A 56 -1.45 7.70 6.84
N TYR A 57 -2.43 8.26 6.14
CA TYR A 57 -3.59 7.53 5.66
C TYR A 57 -3.42 7.25 4.18
N HIS A 58 -3.59 5.98 3.81
CA HIS A 58 -3.49 5.54 2.43
C HIS A 58 -4.89 5.36 1.85
N ASP A 59 -5.01 5.47 0.54
CA ASP A 59 -6.23 5.09 -0.14
C ASP A 59 -6.42 3.57 -0.09
N VAL A 60 -7.66 3.14 -0.31
CA VAL A 60 -8.02 1.72 -0.37
C VAL A 60 -7.32 1.10 -1.57
N MET A 61 -6.59 0.01 -1.35
CA MET A 61 -5.80 -0.66 -2.40
C MET A 61 -6.70 -1.49 -3.31
N ARG A 62 -7.71 -2.14 -2.72
CA ARG A 62 -8.66 -2.97 -3.44
C ARG A 62 -10.01 -2.92 -2.73
N SER A 63 -11.09 -2.77 -3.49
CA SER A 63 -12.44 -2.84 -2.95
C SER A 63 -13.27 -3.82 -3.76
N ASN A 64 -13.95 -4.74 -3.08
CA ASN A 64 -14.99 -5.58 -3.67
C ASN A 64 -16.28 -5.40 -2.85
N LEU A 65 -17.14 -4.49 -3.32
CA LEU A 65 -18.40 -4.16 -2.63
C LEU A 65 -19.46 -5.25 -2.79
N ASP A 66 -19.35 -6.11 -3.80
CA ASP A 66 -20.25 -7.26 -3.99
C ASP A 66 -19.97 -8.36 -2.96
N GLU A 67 -18.71 -8.49 -2.55
CA GLU A 67 -18.26 -9.39 -1.47
C GLU A 67 -18.18 -8.68 -0.11
N HIS A 68 -18.70 -7.45 0.00
CA HIS A 68 -18.70 -6.65 1.23
C HIS A 68 -17.32 -6.53 1.91
N GLN A 69 -16.27 -6.30 1.11
CA GLN A 69 -14.91 -6.21 1.62
C GLN A 69 -14.03 -5.17 0.92
N PHE A 70 -13.04 -4.65 1.64
CA PHE A 70 -11.96 -3.86 1.06
C PHE A 70 -10.63 -4.10 1.78
N GLU A 71 -9.53 -3.87 1.06
CA GLU A 71 -8.16 -4.09 1.51
C GLU A 71 -7.37 -2.78 1.58
N TYR A 72 -6.52 -2.67 2.61
CA TYR A 72 -5.73 -1.49 2.91
C TYR A 72 -4.37 -1.87 3.51
N LEU A 73 -3.40 -0.94 3.49
CA LEU A 73 -2.05 -1.21 3.95
C LEU A 73 -1.91 -1.13 5.48
N VAL A 74 -2.09 0.07 6.05
CA VAL A 74 -1.87 0.35 7.49
C VAL A 74 -3.01 1.19 8.07
N ASN A 75 -3.23 2.40 7.54
CA ASN A 75 -4.40 3.21 7.82
C ASN A 75 -5.08 3.53 6.50
N PHE A 76 -6.41 3.62 6.51
CA PHE A 76 -7.17 3.93 5.31
C PHE A 76 -7.87 5.29 5.39
N LYS A 77 -8.03 5.91 4.23
CA LYS A 77 -8.96 7.01 3.99
C LYS A 77 -10.00 6.50 2.99
N LEU A 78 -11.27 6.75 3.28
CA LEU A 78 -12.35 6.44 2.36
C LEU A 78 -12.80 7.74 1.70
N GLU A 79 -13.02 7.70 0.39
CA GLU A 79 -13.70 8.79 -0.31
C GLU A 79 -15.18 8.83 0.06
N GLN A 80 -15.78 10.02 0.00
CA GLN A 80 -17.19 10.20 0.35
C GLN A 80 -18.12 9.32 -0.50
N SER A 81 -17.84 9.25 -1.81
CA SER A 81 -18.56 8.39 -2.77
C SER A 81 -18.56 6.91 -2.35
N PHE A 82 -17.46 6.42 -1.80
CA PHE A 82 -17.31 5.05 -1.32
C PHE A 82 -18.06 4.81 -0.01
N ILE A 83 -18.00 5.79 0.91
CA ILE A 83 -18.76 5.77 2.16
C ILE A 83 -20.26 5.70 1.87
N ASP A 84 -20.74 6.51 0.91
CA ASP A 84 -22.17 6.57 0.57
C ASP A 84 -22.66 5.26 -0.04
N LYS A 85 -21.82 4.58 -0.85
CA LYS A 85 -22.12 3.23 -1.35
C LYS A 85 -22.24 2.20 -0.23
N ILE A 86 -21.28 2.15 0.69
CA ILE A 86 -21.35 1.22 1.82
C ILE A 86 -22.58 1.53 2.68
N LYS A 87 -22.85 2.81 2.99
CA LYS A 87 -24.05 3.22 3.73
C LYS A 87 -25.32 2.75 3.04
N SER A 88 -25.43 2.90 1.72
CA SER A 88 -26.62 2.47 0.98
C SER A 88 -26.90 0.97 1.11
N GLN A 89 -25.86 0.14 1.20
CA GLN A 89 -25.99 -1.30 1.44
C GLN A 89 -26.40 -1.62 2.89
N LEU A 90 -26.05 -0.76 3.84
CA LEU A 90 -26.21 -1.00 5.27
C LEU A 90 -27.46 -0.36 5.88
N LEU A 91 -28.16 0.54 5.17
CA LEU A 91 -29.28 1.32 5.72
C LEU A 91 -30.46 0.46 6.18
N ASP A 92 -30.74 -0.65 5.50
CA ASP A 92 -31.86 -1.54 5.81
C ASP A 92 -31.47 -2.71 6.72
N ALA A 93 -30.18 -2.80 7.10
CA ALA A 93 -29.66 -3.88 7.93
C ALA A 93 -30.16 -3.76 9.38
N LYS A 94 -30.63 -4.85 9.97
CA LYS A 94 -30.95 -4.88 11.41
C LYS A 94 -29.68 -5.13 12.22
N LYS A 95 -28.79 -5.97 11.70
CA LYS A 95 -27.55 -6.34 12.35
C LYS A 95 -26.40 -6.36 11.34
N ILE A 96 -25.27 -5.83 11.75
CA ILE A 96 -24.05 -5.80 10.93
C ILE A 96 -22.91 -6.38 11.75
N LYS A 97 -22.18 -7.32 11.17
CA LYS A 97 -20.94 -7.84 11.75
C LYS A 97 -19.74 -7.39 10.93
N ILE A 98 -18.89 -6.56 11.52
CA ILE A 98 -17.68 -6.04 10.89
C ILE A 98 -16.48 -6.81 11.42
N THR A 99 -15.72 -7.43 10.52
CA THR A 99 -14.49 -8.15 10.85
C THR A 99 -13.29 -7.44 10.22
N ILE A 100 -12.30 -7.09 11.04
CA ILE A 100 -11.01 -6.57 10.58
C ILE A 100 -9.97 -7.68 10.66
N TYR A 101 -9.40 -8.02 9.52
CA TYR A 101 -8.23 -8.88 9.39
C TYR A 101 -6.99 -8.00 9.30
N SER A 102 -6.11 -8.06 10.29
CA SER A 102 -4.92 -7.20 10.31
C SER A 102 -3.72 -7.92 10.89
N ARG A 103 -2.53 -7.60 10.36
CA ARG A 103 -1.24 -8.01 10.94
C ARG A 103 -0.76 -7.02 12.01
N ASP A 104 -1.33 -5.82 12.03
CA ASP A 104 -0.95 -4.76 12.95
C ASP A 104 -1.42 -5.04 14.38
N ASP A 105 -0.77 -4.38 15.34
CA ASP A 105 -1.17 -4.37 16.74
C ASP A 105 -2.68 -4.04 16.88
N ILE A 106 -3.34 -4.72 17.82
CA ILE A 106 -4.76 -4.56 18.17
C ILE A 106 -5.10 -3.08 18.35
N LYS A 107 -4.21 -2.28 18.94
CA LYS A 107 -4.41 -0.84 19.11
C LYS A 107 -4.62 -0.10 17.79
N LYS A 108 -3.80 -0.38 16.77
CA LYS A 108 -3.93 0.25 15.43
C LYS A 108 -5.21 -0.22 14.74
N SER A 109 -5.48 -1.52 14.79
CA SER A 109 -6.71 -2.11 14.24
C SER A 109 -7.97 -1.53 14.90
N THR A 110 -7.92 -1.23 16.20
CA THR A 110 -8.99 -0.55 16.94
C THR A 110 -9.22 0.87 16.45
N VAL A 111 -8.17 1.65 16.22
CA VAL A 111 -8.28 3.02 15.69
C VAL A 111 -8.93 3.02 14.31
N ASN A 112 -8.51 2.10 13.44
CA ASN A 112 -9.09 1.92 12.11
C ASN A 112 -10.58 1.50 12.17
N LEU A 113 -10.95 0.62 13.10
CA LEU A 113 -12.35 0.25 13.35
C LEU A 113 -13.19 1.46 13.78
N ILE A 114 -12.74 2.21 14.78
CA ILE A 114 -13.44 3.40 15.28
C ILE A 114 -13.61 4.42 14.15
N ARG A 115 -12.58 4.60 13.33
CA ARG A 115 -12.62 5.48 12.16
C ARG A 115 -13.64 5.01 11.12
N LEU A 116 -13.71 3.71 10.83
CA LEU A 116 -14.74 3.15 9.95
C LEU A 116 -16.14 3.48 10.46
N LEU A 117 -16.41 3.19 11.74
CA LEU A 117 -17.70 3.45 12.37
C LEU A 117 -18.06 4.95 12.33
N LYS A 118 -17.06 5.82 12.54
CA LYS A 118 -17.23 7.27 12.44
C LYS A 118 -17.57 7.72 11.01
N TYR A 119 -17.05 7.07 9.97
CA TYR A 119 -17.42 7.36 8.58
C TYR A 119 -18.83 6.87 8.26
N LEU A 120 -19.16 5.66 8.70
CA LEU A 120 -20.43 5.03 8.39
C LEU A 120 -21.61 5.67 9.14
N GLN A 121 -21.37 6.34 10.29
CA GLN A 121 -22.40 7.05 11.06
C GLN A 121 -23.72 6.28 11.11
N LEU A 122 -23.64 4.99 11.43
CA LEU A 122 -24.76 4.08 11.32
C LEU A 122 -25.90 4.54 12.26
N PRO A 123 -27.16 4.47 11.82
CA PRO A 123 -28.30 4.78 12.67
C PRO A 123 -28.30 3.96 13.98
N PRO A 124 -28.82 4.52 15.08
CA PRO A 124 -28.79 3.87 16.39
C PRO A 124 -29.63 2.59 16.48
N HIS A 125 -30.50 2.33 15.50
CA HIS A 125 -31.33 1.13 15.44
C HIS A 125 -30.57 -0.10 14.90
N ILE A 126 -29.39 0.09 14.30
CA ILE A 126 -28.59 -1.00 13.73
C ILE A 126 -27.65 -1.56 14.78
N LYS A 127 -27.74 -2.87 15.05
CA LYS A 127 -26.83 -3.53 15.97
C LYS A 127 -25.51 -3.85 15.27
N VAL A 128 -24.40 -3.26 15.73
CA VAL A 128 -23.06 -3.49 15.18
C VAL A 128 -22.28 -4.43 16.09
N GLU A 129 -21.82 -5.55 15.54
CA GLU A 129 -20.88 -6.48 16.18
C GLU A 129 -19.52 -6.37 15.49
N THR A 130 -18.44 -6.25 16.26
CA THR A 130 -17.10 -6.05 15.70
C THR A 130 -16.16 -7.16 16.13
N SER A 131 -15.41 -7.72 15.21
CA SER A 131 -14.39 -8.74 15.46
C SER A 131 -13.05 -8.32 14.88
N MET A 132 -11.96 -8.64 15.58
CA MET A 132 -10.59 -8.44 15.09
C MET A 132 -9.93 -9.81 14.98
N GLN A 133 -9.43 -10.13 13.81
CA GLN A 133 -8.75 -11.38 13.53
C GLN A 133 -7.32 -11.10 13.04
N PRO A 134 -6.30 -11.76 13.61
CA PRO A 134 -4.95 -11.63 13.11
C PRO A 134 -4.83 -12.26 11.72
N THR A 135 -4.03 -11.67 10.84
CA THR A 135 -3.67 -12.26 9.54
C THR A 135 -2.17 -12.19 9.29
N THR A 136 -1.66 -13.09 8.45
CA THR A 136 -0.28 -13.09 7.97
C THR A 136 -0.08 -12.25 6.71
N ASN A 137 -1.18 -11.84 6.07
CA ASN A 137 -1.13 -11.04 4.85
C ASN A 137 -0.55 -9.63 5.10
N VAL A 138 0.14 -9.10 4.08
CA VAL A 138 0.69 -7.75 4.10
C VAL A 138 -0.43 -6.70 4.07
N LEU A 139 -1.51 -6.99 3.34
CA LEU A 139 -2.71 -6.16 3.30
C LEU A 139 -3.66 -6.56 4.42
N SER A 140 -4.14 -5.54 5.14
CA SER A 140 -5.25 -5.67 6.07
C SER A 140 -6.56 -5.60 5.30
N LYS A 141 -7.61 -6.23 5.83
CA LYS A 141 -8.91 -6.35 5.17
C LYS A 141 -10.03 -5.99 6.14
N VAL A 142 -10.96 -5.17 5.70
CA VAL A 142 -12.26 -4.99 6.35
C VAL A 142 -13.28 -5.80 5.58
N GLN A 143 -14.09 -6.58 6.29
CA GLN A 143 -15.22 -7.30 5.74
C GLN A 143 -16.44 -7.05 6.61
N TRP A 144 -17.62 -6.91 6.01
CA TRP A 144 -18.87 -6.82 6.76
C TRP A 144 -19.88 -7.85 6.28
N GLU A 145 -20.68 -8.34 7.21
CA GLU A 145 -21.79 -9.26 7.01
C GLU A 145 -23.08 -8.57 7.45
N ILE A 146 -24.14 -8.72 6.66
CA ILE A 146 -25.46 -8.11 6.90
C ILE A 146 -26.43 -9.24 7.30
N ASP A 147 -27.06 -9.10 8.46
CA ASP A 147 -28.09 -9.99 9.02
C ASP A 147 -29.45 -9.25 9.15
#